data_AF-B7QA37-F1
#
_entry.id   AF-B7QA37-F1
#
_cell.length_a   1.000
_cell.length_b   1.000
_cell.length_c   1.000
_cell.angle_alpha   90.00
_cell.angle_beta   90.00
_cell.angle_gamma   90.00
#
_symmetry.space_group_name_H-M   'P 1'
#
loop_
_entity.id
_entity.type
_entity.pdbx_description
1 polymer ?
#
loop_
_entity_poly.entity_id
_entity_poly.type
_entity_poly.pdbx_seq_one_letter_code
_entity_poly.pdbx_strand_id
1 'polypeptide(L)'
;GYDALSYHNHAKFTTKSWKEVRDGDSCSIRLSGGWWFKRCNEANLNGYHSTSNSSIRAFSITWHIEGNIESYYYTYHKVEMKIRDADFGFCTGSLKS
;
A
#
# COMPACT_ATOMS: atom_id res chain seq x y z
N GLY A 1 2.35 -6.03 -13.25
CA GLY A 1 0.97 -5.52 -13.12
C GLY A 1 0.87 -4.39 -12.10
N TYR A 2 -0.24 -3.64 -12.08
CA TYR A 2 -0.54 -2.60 -11.06
C TYR A 2 -1.50 -3.13 -9.97
N ASP A 3 -1.28 -4.36 -9.49
CA ASP A 3 -2.17 -5.04 -8.54
C ASP A 3 -1.46 -5.40 -7.23
N ALA A 4 -0.78 -4.41 -6.64
CA ALA A 4 -0.03 -4.61 -5.40
C ALA A 4 -0.92 -4.91 -4.19
N LEU A 5 -2.17 -4.44 -4.19
CA LEU A 5 -3.08 -4.59 -3.06
C LEU A 5 -3.59 -6.03 -2.91
N SER A 6 -3.76 -6.77 -4.02
CA SER A 6 -4.26 -8.15 -3.97
C SER A 6 -3.35 -9.09 -3.19
N TYR A 7 -2.03 -8.83 -3.18
CA TYR A 7 -1.09 -9.57 -2.32
C TYR A 7 -1.50 -9.52 -0.85
N HIS A 8 -2.13 -8.44 -0.40
CA HIS A 8 -2.53 -8.23 1.00
C HIS A 8 -3.91 -8.82 1.35
N ASN A 9 -4.62 -9.45 0.41
CA ASN A 9 -5.92 -10.07 0.68
C ASN A 9 -5.85 -11.06 1.84
N HIS A 10 -6.87 -11.00 2.72
CA HIS A 10 -7.02 -11.79 3.95
C HIS A 10 -5.94 -11.59 5.02
N ALA A 11 -4.98 -10.68 4.85
CA ALA A 11 -4.07 -10.36 5.94
C ALA A 11 -4.82 -9.64 7.07
N LYS A 12 -4.40 -9.86 8.30
CA LYS A 12 -4.89 -9.10 9.46
C LYS A 12 -4.20 -7.74 9.48
N PHE A 13 -4.92 -6.71 9.91
CA PHE A 13 -4.34 -5.40 10.12
C PHE A 13 -3.30 -5.47 11.26
N THR A 14 -2.11 -4.94 11.03
CA THR A 14 -1.04 -4.84 12.02
C THR A 14 -0.34 -3.49 11.91
N THR A 15 0.32 -3.06 12.99
CA THR A 15 1.12 -1.84 13.02
C THR A 15 2.60 -2.18 13.02
N LYS A 16 3.40 -1.38 12.31
CA LYS A 16 4.87 -1.45 12.29
C LYS A 16 5.45 -0.09 12.64
N SER A 17 6.47 -0.10 13.48
CA SER A 17 7.14 1.09 13.95
C SER A 17 8.55 1.10 13.39
N TRP A 18 8.91 2.15 12.66
CA TRP A 18 10.27 2.30 12.11
C TRP A 18 11.37 2.31 13.19
N LYS A 19 11.02 2.44 14.48
CA LYS A 19 11.96 2.37 15.59
C LYS A 19 12.29 0.93 16.01
N GLU A 20 11.45 -0.04 15.66
CA GLU A 20 11.68 -1.44 15.97
C GLU A 20 12.66 -2.06 14.96
N VAL A 21 13.58 -2.88 15.46
CA VAL A 21 14.70 -3.42 14.66
C VAL A 21 14.26 -4.64 13.83
N ARG A 22 13.10 -5.24 14.15
CA ARG A 22 12.57 -6.45 13.50
C ARG A 22 11.07 -6.34 13.32
N ASP A 23 10.67 -5.70 12.24
CA ASP A 23 9.27 -5.57 11.85
C ASP A 23 8.67 -6.88 11.32
N GLY A 24 9.44 -7.97 11.23
CA GLY A 24 8.96 -9.28 10.78
C GLY A 24 8.70 -9.39 9.27
N ASP A 25 8.94 -8.31 8.51
CA ASP A 25 9.02 -8.35 7.06
C ASP A 25 10.38 -8.94 6.63
N SER A 26 10.37 -9.80 5.62
CA SER A 26 11.56 -10.48 5.11
C SER A 26 12.15 -9.84 3.85
N CYS A 27 11.43 -8.90 3.24
CA CYS A 27 11.82 -8.20 2.01
C CYS A 27 12.28 -6.76 2.27
N SER A 28 11.93 -6.17 3.40
CA SER A 28 12.33 -4.83 3.83
C SER A 28 12.98 -4.88 5.20
N ILE A 29 13.95 -3.99 5.41
CA ILE A 29 14.66 -3.86 6.69
C ILE A 29 13.74 -3.26 7.76
N ARG A 30 12.86 -2.32 7.37
CA ARG A 30 11.88 -1.67 8.24
C ARG A 30 10.66 -1.21 7.46
N LEU A 31 9.50 -1.29 8.09
CA LEU A 31 8.25 -0.74 7.60
C LEU A 31 7.73 0.33 8.55
N SER A 32 6.70 1.04 8.12
CA SER A 32 6.07 2.05 8.95
C SER A 32 4.56 2.10 8.72
N GLY A 33 3.83 2.54 9.74
CA GLY A 33 2.39 2.70 9.69
C GLY A 33 1.61 1.43 10.00
N GLY A 34 0.30 1.50 9.77
CA GLY A 34 -0.62 0.38 9.95
C GLY A 34 -1.13 -0.11 8.60
N TRP A 35 -0.98 -1.40 8.33
CA TRP A 35 -1.38 -2.01 7.07
C TRP A 35 -1.73 -3.48 7.25
N TRP A 36 -2.29 -4.09 6.21
CA TRP A 36 -2.51 -5.52 6.11
C TRP A 36 -1.21 -6.24 5.73
N PHE A 37 -0.18 -6.11 6.55
CA PHE A 37 1.15 -6.65 6.26
C PHE A 37 1.15 -8.19 6.16
N LYS A 38 2.01 -8.72 5.27
CA LYS A 38 2.33 -10.15 5.16
C LYS A 38 3.85 -10.34 5.31
N ARG A 39 4.39 -11.44 4.80
CA ARG A 39 5.82 -11.78 4.86
C ARG A 39 6.71 -10.75 4.13
N CYS A 40 6.19 -10.17 3.06
CA CYS A 40 6.77 -9.02 2.38
C CYS A 40 5.69 -7.93 2.30
N ASN A 41 6.06 -6.76 1.81
CA ASN A 41 5.14 -5.66 1.60
C ASN A 41 5.17 -5.24 0.14
N GLU A 42 4.03 -5.29 -0.54
CA GLU A 42 3.90 -4.88 -1.94
C GLU A 42 3.17 -3.54 -2.09
N ALA A 43 2.19 -3.27 -1.23
CA ALA A 43 1.56 -1.96 -1.09
C ALA A 43 1.60 -1.52 0.36
N ASN A 44 1.75 -0.23 0.61
CA ASN A 44 1.48 0.36 1.92
C ASN A 44 1.22 1.86 1.73
N LEU A 45 -0.05 2.23 1.62
CA LEU A 45 -0.43 3.65 1.46
C LEU A 45 -0.33 4.43 2.77
N ASN A 46 -0.19 3.72 3.90
CA ASN A 46 0.01 4.30 5.23
C ASN A 46 1.49 4.34 5.65
N GLY A 47 2.41 4.11 4.70
CA GLY A 47 3.85 4.22 4.94
C GLY A 47 4.26 5.66 5.25
N TYR A 48 5.49 5.82 5.73
CA TYR A 48 6.06 7.10 6.13
C TYR A 48 5.97 8.11 4.98
N HIS A 49 5.41 9.28 5.26
CA HIS A 49 5.33 10.35 4.27
C HIS A 49 6.71 11.01 4.14
N SER A 50 7.42 10.64 3.08
CA SER A 50 8.71 11.19 2.71
C SER A 50 8.55 12.01 1.44
N THR A 51 9.15 13.20 1.39
CA THR A 51 9.22 14.04 0.19
C THR A 51 10.44 13.73 -0.68
N SER A 52 11.31 12.82 -0.24
CA SER A 52 12.48 12.34 -0.95
C SER A 52 12.47 10.82 -1.10
N ASN A 53 13.13 10.29 -2.14
CA ASN A 53 13.30 8.85 -2.31
C ASN A 53 13.94 8.24 -1.06
N SER A 54 13.28 7.22 -0.52
CA SER A 54 13.84 6.39 0.54
C SER A 54 14.85 5.43 -0.09
N SER A 55 16.00 5.21 0.54
CA SER A 55 16.90 4.11 0.19
C SER A 55 16.42 2.76 0.74
N ILE A 56 15.42 2.78 1.63
CA ILE A 56 14.85 1.59 2.24
C ILE A 56 13.61 1.18 1.45
N ARG A 57 13.67 -0.03 0.89
CA ARG A 57 12.58 -0.67 0.14
C ARG A 57 11.28 -0.63 0.94
N ALA A 58 10.20 -0.17 0.34
CA ALA A 58 8.85 -0.21 0.90
C ALA A 58 8.65 0.55 2.24
N PHE A 59 9.59 1.42 2.62
CA PHE A 59 9.52 2.14 3.91
C PHE A 59 8.49 3.27 3.90
N SER A 60 8.49 4.05 2.81
CA SER A 60 7.56 5.14 2.59
C SER A 60 6.24 4.63 2.02
N ILE A 61 5.34 5.54 1.62
CA ILE A 61 4.18 5.19 0.79
C ILE A 61 4.65 4.35 -0.41
N THR A 62 4.09 3.16 -0.56
CA THR A 62 4.57 2.14 -1.50
C THR A 62 3.44 1.56 -2.33
N TRP A 63 3.69 1.39 -3.63
CA TRP A 63 2.88 0.59 -4.54
C TRP A 63 3.78 -0.14 -5.53
N HIS A 64 3.96 -1.45 -5.33
CA HIS A 64 4.82 -2.26 -6.17
C HIS A 64 4.18 -2.49 -7.54
N ILE A 65 4.93 -2.17 -8.59
CA ILE A 65 4.59 -2.55 -9.95
C ILE A 65 5.29 -3.87 -10.23
N GLU A 66 4.53 -4.95 -10.36
CA GLU A 66 5.10 -6.28 -10.65
C GLU A 66 5.90 -6.22 -11.96
N GLY A 67 7.13 -6.76 -11.92
CA GLY A 67 8.13 -6.67 -12.98
C GLY A 67 9.05 -5.44 -12.89
N ASN A 68 8.79 -4.52 -11.97
CA ASN A 68 9.58 -3.29 -11.78
C ASN A 68 9.96 -3.11 -10.31
N ILE A 69 11.17 -3.54 -9.94
CA ILE A 69 11.68 -3.41 -8.57
C ILE A 69 11.89 -1.95 -8.14
N GLU A 70 12.16 -1.04 -9.08
CA GLU A 70 12.38 0.38 -8.77
C GLU A 70 11.12 1.06 -8.23
N SER A 71 9.94 0.52 -8.52
CA SER A 71 8.66 1.03 -8.01
C SER A 71 8.59 1.09 -6.48
N TYR A 72 9.38 0.30 -5.75
CA TYR A 72 9.47 0.36 -4.30
C TYR A 72 10.07 1.67 -3.76
N TYR A 73 10.74 2.44 -4.61
CA TYR A 73 11.44 3.67 -4.24
C TYR A 73 10.78 4.92 -4.82
N TYR A 74 9.66 4.77 -5.53
CA TYR A 74 8.93 5.90 -6.07
C TYR A 74 8.35 6.77 -4.94
N THR A 75 8.44 8.09 -5.12
CA THR A 75 7.88 9.04 -4.17
C THR A 75 6.44 9.36 -4.52
N TYR A 76 5.53 9.17 -3.55
CA TYR A 76 4.13 9.54 -3.66
C TYR A 76 3.84 10.74 -2.77
N HIS A 77 3.52 11.89 -3.38
CA HIS A 77 3.18 13.10 -2.61
C HIS A 77 1.77 13.05 -2.02
N LYS A 78 0.86 12.32 -2.67
CA LYS A 78 -0.54 12.19 -2.29
C LYS A 78 -1.07 10.82 -2.71
N VAL A 79 -1.85 10.19 -1.83
CA VAL A 79 -2.60 8.96 -2.10
C VAL A 79 -3.99 9.08 -1.49
N GLU A 80 -4.98 8.43 -2.11
CA GLU A 80 -6.36 8.38 -1.62
C GLU A 80 -6.89 6.96 -1.82
N MET A 81 -7.44 6.34 -0.77
CA MET A 81 -8.26 5.12 -0.88
C MET A 81 -9.72 5.52 -0.82
N LYS A 82 -10.53 5.09 -1.79
CA LYS A 82 -11.95 5.39 -1.86
C LYS A 82 -12.70 4.10 -2.16
N ILE A 83 -13.84 3.92 -1.51
CA ILE A 83 -14.77 2.82 -1.77
C ILE A 83 -16.05 3.39 -2.36
N ARG A 84 -16.77 2.54 -3.08
CA ARG A 84 -18.10 2.81 -3.61
C ARG A 84 -18.89 1.51 -3.59
N ASP A 85 -20.20 1.62 -3.46
CA ASP A 85 -21.10 0.47 -3.51
C ASP A 85 -20.87 -0.33 -4.80
N ALA A 86 -20.84 -1.66 -4.66
CA ALA A 86 -20.61 -2.56 -5.78
C ALA A 86 -21.73 -2.46 -6.84
N ASP A 87 -22.94 -2.11 -6.40
CA ASP A 87 -24.15 -1.92 -7.20
C ASP A 87 -24.50 -0.45 -7.43
N PHE A 88 -23.54 0.47 -7.28
CA PHE A 88 -23.79 1.92 -7.45
C PHE A 88 -24.53 2.26 -8.75
N GLY A 89 -24.19 1.61 -9.87
CA GLY A 89 -24.87 1.83 -11.15
C GLY A 89 -26.34 1.37 -11.19
N PHE A 90 -26.73 0.44 -10.31
CA PHE A 90 -28.12 0.03 -10.10
C PHE A 90 -28.86 1.05 -9.22
N CYS A 91 -28.22 1.54 -8.15
CA CYS A 91 -28.80 2.51 -7.21
C CYS A 91 -29.03 3.92 -7.78
N THR A 92 -28.36 4.29 -8.87
CA THR A 92 -28.61 5.58 -9.54
C THR A 92 -29.87 5.61 -10.39
N GLY A 93 -30.50 4.45 -10.64
CA GLY A 93 -31.60 4.32 -11.61
C GLY A 93 -31.20 4.75 -13.03
N SER A 94 -32.07 4.51 -14.01
CA SER A 94 -31.94 5.16 -15.31
C SER A 94 -32.23 6.65 -15.14
N LEU A 95 -31.36 7.54 -15.63
CA LEU A 95 -31.73 8.94 -15.83
C LEU A 95 -33.04 8.97 -16.62
N LYS A 96 -34.12 9.45 -16.01
CA LYS A 96 -35.37 9.68 -16.76
C LYS A 96 -35.06 10.75 -17.82
N SER A 97 -35.12 10.32 -19.08
CA SER A 97 -35.09 11.18 -20.27
C SER A 97 -36.24 12.17 -20.27
#